data_AF-A0A1R3L2H0-F1
#
_entry.id   AF-A0A1R3L2H0-F1
#
_cell.length_a   1.000
_cell.length_b   1.000
_cell.length_c   1.000
_cell.angle_alpha   90.00
_cell.angle_beta   90.00
_cell.angle_gamma   90.00
#
_symmetry.space_group_name_H-M   'P 1'
#
loop_
_entity.id
_entity.type
_entity.pdbx_description
1 polymer ?
#
loop_
_entity_poly.entity_id
_entity_poly.type
_entity_poly.pdbx_seq_one_letter_code
_entity_poly.pdbx_strand_id
1 'polypeptide(L)'
;MGLLALSGLYHWMIRRKNTSGVVSGTRAQLLKWHRWIGLILLPLLLFFSITGLTWSNWAGSNILSLRQALGWQTPSLNTALSGQTAADAHAAHHEHHQGMVMQMHSMISAHDFELALKLARNEGISANKIQIRPPAAPNQAWIVEEIDRGWPTQVDSVAIDLQQQRVIDHVDFERFPLVAKLTRWGVDAHMGVLFGWPNQLLLVLFALGLCAAILMAYRAWWKTSNFKQSTMMFSQHSLTIWQKGSMSQRIGLILLLGVTSLCLPIFGLSILVALVLILLRRQRL
;
A
#
# COMPACT_ATOMS: atom_id res chain seq x y z
N MET A 1 -10.67 -2.54 -2.76
CA MET A 1 -11.11 -3.68 -1.93
C MET A 1 -11.60 -3.27 -0.55
N GLY A 2 -10.85 -2.44 0.21
CA GLY A 2 -11.26 -1.98 1.56
C GLY A 2 -12.69 -1.45 1.69
N LEU A 3 -13.15 -0.58 0.78
CA LEU A 3 -14.54 -0.08 0.79
C LEU A 3 -15.60 -1.19 0.64
N LEU A 4 -15.33 -2.20 -0.19
CA LEU A 4 -16.24 -3.35 -0.36
C LEU A 4 -16.25 -4.26 0.88
N ALA A 5 -15.11 -4.36 1.57
CA ALA A 5 -15.03 -5.12 2.81
C ALA A 5 -15.77 -4.42 3.96
N LEU A 6 -15.64 -3.09 4.06
CA LEU A 6 -16.37 -2.27 5.03
C LEU A 6 -17.88 -2.30 4.77
N SER A 7 -18.32 -2.24 3.51
CA SER A 7 -19.74 -2.38 3.18
C SER A 7 -20.27 -3.78 3.51
N GLY A 8 -19.47 -4.83 3.27
CA GLY A 8 -19.78 -6.19 3.69
C GLY A 8 -19.96 -6.32 5.20
N LEU A 9 -19.05 -5.74 6.00
CA LEU A 9 -19.14 -5.71 7.46
C LEU A 9 -20.40 -4.96 7.93
N TYR A 10 -20.68 -3.79 7.34
CA TYR A 10 -21.88 -3.01 7.63
C TYR A 10 -23.17 -3.81 7.40
N HIS A 11 -23.27 -4.49 6.25
CA HIS A 11 -24.40 -5.36 5.95
C HIS A 11 -24.51 -6.55 6.90
N TRP A 12 -23.39 -7.13 7.34
CA TRP A 12 -23.40 -8.18 8.36
C TRP A 12 -23.96 -7.67 9.69
N MET A 13 -23.52 -6.49 10.16
CA MET A 13 -23.99 -5.89 11.41
C MET A 13 -25.50 -5.61 11.39
N ILE A 14 -26.02 -5.07 10.29
CA ILE A 14 -27.46 -4.76 10.15
C ILE A 14 -28.28 -6.05 10.04
N ARG A 15 -27.87 -7.00 9.21
CA ARG A 15 -28.62 -8.25 9.01
C ARG A 15 -28.60 -9.14 10.25
N ARG A 16 -27.57 -9.07 11.09
CA ARG A 16 -27.52 -9.80 12.38
C ARG A 16 -28.67 -9.41 13.30
N LYS A 17 -29.15 -8.16 13.24
CA LYS A 17 -30.27 -7.69 14.08
C LYS A 17 -31.66 -8.13 13.58
N ASN A 18 -31.77 -8.56 12.32
CA ASN A 18 -33.05 -8.83 11.64
C ASN A 18 -33.26 -10.31 11.22
N THR A 19 -32.46 -11.26 11.73
CA THR A 19 -32.61 -12.68 11.37
C THR A 19 -33.46 -13.44 12.37
N SER A 20 -34.78 -13.41 12.17
CA SER A 20 -35.76 -14.32 12.78
C SER A 20 -36.33 -15.26 11.70
N GLY A 21 -35.49 -16.18 11.18
CA GLY A 21 -35.91 -17.18 10.20
C GLY A 21 -34.77 -18.10 9.75
N VAL A 22 -34.99 -19.42 9.84
CA VAL A 22 -34.05 -20.43 9.34
C VAL A 22 -34.20 -20.52 7.83
N VAL A 23 -33.37 -19.77 7.09
CA VAL A 23 -33.29 -19.93 5.63
C VAL A 23 -32.42 -21.16 5.34
N SER A 24 -33.05 -22.26 4.92
CA SER A 24 -32.37 -23.51 4.54
C SER A 24 -32.10 -23.56 3.03
N GLY A 25 -31.06 -24.31 2.63
CA GLY A 25 -30.70 -24.52 1.22
C GLY A 25 -29.22 -24.23 0.89
N THR A 26 -28.73 -24.80 -0.21
CA THR A 26 -27.31 -24.72 -0.60
C THR A 26 -26.80 -23.28 -0.72
N ARG A 27 -27.63 -22.36 -1.21
CA ARG A 27 -27.29 -20.92 -1.33
C ARG A 27 -27.11 -20.27 0.04
N ALA A 28 -28.01 -20.53 0.99
CA ALA A 28 -27.93 -19.96 2.32
C ALA A 28 -26.66 -20.44 3.06
N GLN A 29 -26.29 -21.71 2.85
CA GLN A 29 -25.05 -22.29 3.37
C GLN A 29 -23.79 -21.65 2.75
N LEU A 30 -23.74 -21.46 1.42
CA LEU A 30 -22.64 -20.75 0.75
C LEU A 30 -22.47 -19.32 1.29
N LEU A 31 -23.57 -18.57 1.46
CA LEU A 31 -23.54 -17.21 2.01
C LEU A 31 -23.18 -17.18 3.50
N LYS A 32 -23.50 -18.23 4.27
CA LYS A 32 -23.05 -18.38 5.67
C LYS A 32 -21.54 -18.50 5.74
N TRP A 33 -20.95 -19.41 4.96
CA TRP A 33 -19.49 -19.60 4.90
C TRP A 33 -18.76 -18.39 4.33
N HIS A 34 -19.26 -17.78 3.25
CA HIS A 34 -18.69 -16.55 2.69
C HIS A 34 -18.64 -15.42 3.73
N ARG A 35 -19.70 -15.23 4.53
CA ARG A 35 -19.71 -14.22 5.60
C ARG A 35 -18.69 -14.53 6.69
N TRP A 36 -18.61 -15.79 7.13
CA TRP A 36 -17.66 -16.20 8.17
C TRP A 36 -16.20 -16.04 7.73
N ILE A 37 -15.87 -16.54 6.54
CA ILE A 37 -14.53 -16.39 5.95
C ILE A 37 -14.23 -14.90 5.72
N GLY A 38 -15.19 -14.13 5.21
CA GLY A 38 -15.03 -12.69 5.03
C GLY A 38 -14.72 -11.93 6.32
N LEU A 39 -15.33 -12.30 7.46
CA LEU A 39 -15.04 -11.71 8.77
C LEU A 39 -13.64 -12.06 9.27
N ILE A 40 -13.22 -13.32 9.10
CA ILE A 40 -11.87 -13.77 9.48
C ILE A 40 -10.81 -13.06 8.65
N LEU A 41 -11.04 -12.92 7.34
CA LEU A 41 -10.10 -12.28 6.41
C LEU A 41 -10.12 -10.75 6.50
N LEU A 42 -11.16 -10.15 7.10
CA LEU A 42 -11.36 -8.70 7.10
C LEU A 42 -10.16 -7.90 7.62
N PRO A 43 -9.52 -8.23 8.76
CA PRO A 43 -8.39 -7.46 9.27
C PRO A 43 -7.23 -7.45 8.27
N LEU A 44 -6.89 -8.61 7.70
CA LEU A 44 -5.85 -8.73 6.68
C LEU A 44 -6.26 -7.99 5.40
N LEU A 45 -7.51 -8.10 4.96
CA LEU A 45 -7.99 -7.42 3.75
C LEU A 45 -7.91 -5.89 3.88
N LEU A 46 -8.19 -5.34 5.07
CA LEU A 46 -7.96 -3.93 5.38
C LEU A 46 -6.46 -3.60 5.39
N PHE A 47 -5.64 -4.42 6.02
CA PHE A 47 -4.18 -4.27 5.98
C PHE A 47 -3.64 -4.22 4.54
N PHE A 48 -3.91 -5.22 3.71
CA PHE A 48 -3.50 -5.25 2.29
C PHE A 48 -4.07 -4.08 1.50
N SER A 49 -5.28 -3.62 1.82
CA SER A 49 -5.86 -2.44 1.17
C SER A 49 -5.10 -1.17 1.53
N ILE A 50 -4.75 -0.97 2.80
CA ILE A 50 -4.04 0.24 3.27
C ILE A 50 -2.60 0.26 2.72
N THR A 51 -1.85 -0.82 2.86
CA THR A 51 -0.47 -0.89 2.36
C THR A 51 -0.41 -0.95 0.84
N GLY A 52 -1.46 -1.43 0.16
CA GLY A 52 -1.55 -1.35 -1.31
C GLY A 52 -1.77 0.06 -1.84
N LEU A 53 -2.40 0.95 -1.07
CA LEU A 53 -2.61 2.36 -1.47
C LEU A 53 -1.28 3.12 -1.58
N THR A 54 -0.28 2.78 -0.79
CA THR A 54 1.04 3.45 -0.84
C THR A 54 1.79 3.18 -2.16
N TRP A 55 1.42 2.14 -2.91
CA TRP A 55 1.99 1.79 -4.22
C TRP A 55 1.14 2.26 -5.41
N SER A 56 0.01 2.91 -5.18
CA SER A 56 -0.81 3.45 -6.27
C SER A 56 -0.18 4.74 -6.81
N ASN A 57 -0.10 4.90 -8.13
CA ASN A 57 0.42 6.11 -8.76
C ASN A 57 -0.20 7.41 -8.21
N TRP A 58 -1.51 7.40 -7.92
CA TRP A 58 -2.25 8.56 -7.45
C TRP A 58 -2.41 8.59 -5.93
N ALA A 59 -2.76 7.46 -5.31
CA ALA A 59 -2.95 7.42 -3.86
C ALA A 59 -1.60 7.51 -3.12
N GLY A 60 -0.57 6.85 -3.65
CA GLY A 60 0.79 6.84 -3.11
C GLY A 60 1.44 8.23 -3.17
N SER A 61 1.27 8.97 -4.27
CA SER A 61 1.79 10.34 -4.38
C SER A 61 1.13 11.29 -3.38
N ASN A 62 -0.20 11.22 -3.23
CA ASN A 62 -0.94 11.99 -2.22
C ASN A 62 -0.50 11.63 -0.78
N ILE A 63 -0.31 10.35 -0.47
CA ILE A 63 0.20 9.89 0.82
C ILE A 63 1.63 10.40 1.05
N LEU A 64 2.47 10.38 0.01
CA LEU A 64 3.82 10.93 0.08
C LEU A 64 3.75 12.41 0.44
N SER A 65 3.05 13.24 -0.33
CA SER A 65 2.93 14.69 -0.06
C SER A 65 2.44 14.99 1.36
N LEU A 66 1.47 14.21 1.86
CA LEU A 66 1.01 14.33 3.24
C LEU A 66 2.13 14.01 4.26
N ARG A 67 2.89 12.93 4.03
CA ARG A 67 4.04 12.58 4.88
C ARG A 67 5.13 13.65 4.82
N GLN A 68 5.33 14.29 3.68
CA GLN A 68 6.27 15.41 3.55
C GLN A 68 5.80 16.61 4.37
N ALA A 69 4.53 17.00 4.25
CA ALA A 69 3.95 18.12 4.99
C ALA A 69 3.96 17.91 6.52
N LEU A 70 3.85 16.66 6.97
CA LEU A 70 3.84 16.29 8.39
C LEU A 70 5.24 15.93 8.95
N GLY A 71 6.29 15.95 8.13
CA GLY A 71 7.64 15.57 8.56
C GLY A 71 7.80 14.08 8.89
N TRP A 72 6.97 13.20 8.32
CA TRP A 72 6.98 11.75 8.55
C TRP A 72 7.78 10.97 7.49
N GLN A 73 8.80 11.62 6.93
CA GLN A 73 9.65 11.03 5.91
C GLN A 73 10.69 10.10 6.54
N THR A 74 11.21 9.18 5.74
CA THR A 74 12.45 8.46 6.08
C THR A 74 13.60 9.46 6.00
N PRO A 75 14.46 9.55 7.03
CA PRO A 75 15.66 10.37 6.96
C PRO A 75 16.50 10.02 5.74
N SER A 76 17.11 11.01 5.11
CA SER A 76 17.98 10.85 3.94
C SER A 76 19.41 11.20 4.29
N LEU A 77 20.36 10.54 3.62
CA LEU A 77 21.78 10.81 3.79
C LEU A 77 22.18 12.12 3.11
N ASN A 78 23.00 12.91 3.79
CA ASN A 78 23.73 14.00 3.18
C ASN A 78 24.97 13.45 2.46
N THR A 79 24.98 13.56 1.13
CA THR A 79 26.06 13.03 0.29
C THR A 79 26.99 14.12 -0.23
N ALA A 80 26.83 15.38 0.17
CA ALA A 80 27.66 16.48 -0.34
C ALA A 80 29.03 16.53 0.34
N LEU A 81 30.10 16.46 -0.45
CA LEU A 81 31.48 16.50 0.06
C LEU A 81 32.01 17.93 0.33
N SER A 82 31.43 18.97 -0.29
CA SER A 82 32.01 20.34 -0.31
C SER A 82 31.10 21.44 0.28
N GLY A 83 30.17 21.12 1.19
CA GLY A 83 29.30 22.11 1.83
C GLY A 83 28.32 22.83 0.89
N GLN A 84 28.29 22.46 -0.40
CA GLN A 84 27.25 22.81 -1.35
C GLN A 84 26.10 21.84 -1.15
N THR A 85 24.92 22.36 -0.87
CA THR A 85 23.69 21.59 -0.59
C THR A 85 23.52 20.46 -1.60
N ALA A 86 23.54 19.22 -1.10
CA ALA A 86 23.18 18.06 -1.89
C ALA A 86 21.77 18.30 -2.46
N ALA A 87 21.61 18.13 -3.78
CA ALA A 87 20.28 18.01 -4.37
C ALA A 87 19.58 16.82 -3.69
N ASP A 88 18.32 17.03 -3.29
CA ASP A 88 17.47 16.10 -2.54
C ASP A 88 17.73 14.63 -2.89
N ALA A 89 18.33 13.87 -1.95
CA ALA A 89 18.43 12.41 -2.03
C ALA A 89 17.05 11.71 -2.01
N HIS A 90 15.97 12.46 -1.80
CA HIS A 90 14.58 12.00 -1.85
C HIS A 90 14.08 11.61 -3.25
N ALA A 91 14.81 11.90 -4.33
CA ALA A 91 14.45 11.44 -5.68
C ALA A 91 14.60 9.91 -5.84
N ALA A 92 15.46 9.25 -5.05
CA ALA A 92 15.89 7.87 -5.34
C ALA A 92 14.91 6.76 -4.93
N HIS A 93 13.87 7.03 -4.13
CA HIS A 93 12.90 6.00 -3.71
C HIS A 93 11.65 5.91 -4.59
N HIS A 94 11.50 6.76 -5.60
CA HIS A 94 10.35 6.78 -6.51
C HIS A 94 10.68 6.50 -7.99
N GLU A 95 11.91 6.10 -8.32
CA GLU A 95 12.28 5.84 -9.71
C GLU A 95 11.88 4.43 -10.17
N HIS A 96 10.57 4.25 -10.40
CA HIS A 96 10.12 3.35 -11.45
C HIS A 96 10.12 4.12 -12.79
N HIS A 97 11.04 3.71 -13.67
CA HIS A 97 11.12 4.02 -15.10
C HIS A 97 11.60 5.42 -15.56
N GLN A 98 12.67 5.36 -16.36
CA GLN A 98 13.16 6.33 -17.37
C GLN A 98 14.19 7.36 -16.92
N GLY A 99 15.46 6.94 -17.01
CA GLY A 99 16.61 7.83 -17.13
C GLY A 99 17.89 7.02 -17.16
N MET A 100 18.41 6.69 -18.34
CA MET A 100 19.79 6.25 -18.51
C MET A 100 20.69 7.45 -18.15
N VAL A 101 20.95 7.64 -16.86
CA VAL A 101 21.98 8.58 -16.41
C VAL A 101 23.30 7.94 -16.80
N MET A 102 23.95 8.52 -17.81
CA MET A 102 25.28 8.13 -18.25
C MET A 102 26.21 8.25 -17.03
N GLN A 103 26.52 7.11 -16.40
CA GLN A 103 27.55 7.00 -15.39
C GLN A 103 28.86 7.47 -16.03
N MET A 104 29.29 8.66 -15.65
CA MET A 104 30.64 9.11 -15.93
C MET A 104 31.56 8.24 -15.08
N HIS A 105 32.03 7.15 -15.68
CA HIS A 105 33.06 6.28 -15.12
C HIS A 105 34.36 7.10 -15.04
N SER A 106 34.55 7.89 -13.99
CA SER A 106 35.84 7.82 -13.30
C SER A 106 36.11 6.33 -13.07
N MET A 107 37.33 5.84 -13.30
CA MET A 107 37.62 4.41 -13.25
C MET A 107 37.40 3.85 -11.83
N ILE A 108 36.14 3.57 -11.49
CA ILE A 108 35.73 2.93 -10.26
C ILE A 108 36.28 1.52 -10.33
N SER A 109 37.16 1.21 -9.39
CA SER A 109 37.82 -0.08 -9.30
C SER A 109 37.10 -0.97 -8.28
N ALA A 110 37.34 -2.28 -8.35
CA ALA A 110 36.86 -3.21 -7.33
C ALA A 110 37.40 -2.86 -5.92
N HIS A 111 38.61 -2.28 -5.86
CA HIS A 111 39.23 -1.84 -4.61
C HIS A 111 38.42 -0.74 -3.92
N ASP A 112 37.80 0.16 -4.69
CA ASP A 112 36.96 1.24 -4.14
C ASP A 112 35.72 0.67 -3.43
N PHE A 113 35.11 -0.37 -4.00
CA PHE A 113 34.00 -1.09 -3.37
C PHE A 113 34.43 -1.81 -2.09
N GLU A 114 35.59 -2.45 -2.08
CA GLU A 114 36.14 -3.10 -0.88
C GLU A 114 36.44 -2.09 0.23
N LEU A 115 37.01 -0.93 -0.13
CA LEU A 115 37.29 0.15 0.81
C LEU A 115 36.00 0.75 1.38
N ALA A 116 35.01 1.05 0.53
CA ALA A 116 33.69 1.52 0.96
C ALA A 116 33.02 0.51 1.90
N LEU A 117 33.06 -0.78 1.56
CA LEU A 117 32.54 -1.86 2.39
C LEU A 117 33.23 -1.91 3.75
N LYS A 118 34.57 -1.85 3.78
CA LYS A 118 35.34 -1.91 5.02
C LYS A 118 35.03 -0.73 5.94
N LEU A 119 34.95 0.48 5.38
CA LEU A 119 34.59 1.68 6.12
C LEU A 119 33.16 1.59 6.67
N ALA A 120 32.20 1.15 5.85
CA ALA A 120 30.82 0.96 6.30
C ALA A 120 30.70 -0.05 7.45
N ARG A 121 31.42 -1.19 7.36
CA ARG A 121 31.43 -2.23 8.40
C ARG A 121 31.99 -1.73 9.72
N ASN A 122 32.99 -0.85 9.67
CA ASN A 122 33.56 -0.22 10.87
C ASN A 122 32.56 0.73 11.54
N GLU A 123 31.62 1.30 10.78
CA GLU A 123 30.57 2.20 11.28
C GLU A 123 29.26 1.48 11.66
N GLY A 124 29.27 0.15 11.77
CA GLY A 124 28.13 -0.62 12.29
C GLY A 124 27.15 -1.16 11.24
N ILE A 125 27.37 -0.93 9.95
CA ILE A 125 26.65 -1.61 8.87
C ILE A 125 26.99 -3.10 8.94
N SER A 126 26.11 -3.93 9.48
CA SER A 126 26.37 -5.33 9.84
C SER A 126 25.55 -6.33 9.03
N ALA A 127 24.57 -5.88 8.24
CA ALA A 127 23.75 -6.73 7.41
C ALA A 127 24.53 -7.54 6.38
N ASN A 128 24.12 -8.79 6.16
CA ASN A 128 24.68 -9.63 5.10
C ASN A 128 24.31 -9.12 3.70
N LYS A 129 23.13 -8.51 3.57
CA LYS A 129 22.64 -7.93 2.31
C LYS A 129 22.81 -6.43 2.38
N ILE A 130 23.71 -5.92 1.56
CA ILE A 130 24.00 -4.49 1.43
C ILE A 130 23.97 -4.08 -0.03
N GLN A 131 23.74 -2.79 -0.26
CA GLN A 131 23.86 -2.15 -1.54
C GLN A 131 24.91 -1.05 -1.45
N ILE A 132 25.91 -1.10 -2.32
CA ILE A 132 26.94 -0.07 -2.45
C ILE A 132 26.64 0.69 -3.73
N ARG A 133 26.46 2.00 -3.62
CA ARG A 133 26.18 2.90 -4.74
C ARG A 133 27.35 3.87 -4.91
N PRO A 134 28.06 3.82 -6.05
CA PRO A 134 29.05 4.83 -6.39
C PRO A 134 28.41 6.23 -6.51
N PRO A 135 29.21 7.29 -6.36
CA PRO A 135 28.72 8.65 -6.45
C PRO A 135 28.26 8.96 -7.88
N ALA A 136 27.12 9.66 -8.00
CA ALA A 136 26.61 10.05 -9.31
C ALA A 136 27.34 11.27 -9.90
N ALA A 137 28.05 12.03 -9.06
CA ALA A 137 28.85 13.19 -9.45
C ALA A 137 30.17 13.29 -8.65
N PRO A 138 31.20 13.99 -9.15
CA PRO A 138 32.53 14.06 -8.51
C PRO A 138 32.55 14.60 -7.06
N ASN A 139 31.58 15.43 -6.67
CA ASN A 139 31.47 16.02 -5.33
C ASN A 139 30.45 15.31 -4.43
N GLN A 140 30.10 14.06 -4.77
CA GLN A 140 29.19 13.24 -3.98
C GLN A 140 29.93 12.09 -3.29
N ALA A 141 29.44 11.73 -2.11
CA ALA A 141 29.90 10.57 -1.37
C ALA A 141 29.37 9.27 -1.95
N TRP A 142 30.09 8.19 -1.69
CA TRP A 142 29.61 6.83 -1.85
C TRP A 142 28.52 6.53 -0.83
N ILE A 143 27.53 5.73 -1.21
CA ILE A 143 26.47 5.35 -0.30
C ILE A 143 26.52 3.84 -0.07
N VAL A 144 26.53 3.43 1.19
CA VAL A 144 26.40 2.02 1.58
C VAL A 144 25.16 1.88 2.44
N GLU A 145 24.25 1.02 2.01
CA GLU A 145 22.93 0.82 2.62
C GLU A 145 22.71 -0.65 2.94
N GLU A 146 22.15 -0.93 4.11
CA GLU A 146 21.60 -2.24 4.41
C GLU A 146 20.25 -2.41 3.70
N ILE A 147 20.08 -3.56 3.06
CA ILE A 147 18.85 -3.90 2.33
C ILE A 147 18.19 -5.16 2.89
N ASP A 148 18.55 -5.57 4.10
CA ASP A 148 17.92 -6.73 4.74
C ASP A 148 16.59 -6.34 5.39
N ARG A 149 15.51 -6.70 4.69
CA ARG A 149 14.14 -6.40 5.08
C ARG A 149 13.52 -7.49 5.97
N GLY A 150 14.30 -8.52 6.31
CA GLY A 150 13.88 -9.54 7.28
C GLY A 150 13.80 -8.98 8.70
N TRP A 151 13.29 -9.77 9.63
CA TRP A 151 13.28 -9.45 11.06
C TRP A 151 14.49 -10.12 11.73
N PRO A 152 15.30 -9.40 12.51
CA PRO A 152 15.26 -7.95 12.78
C PRO A 152 15.64 -7.12 11.53
N THR A 153 14.94 -6.00 11.34
CA THR A 153 15.11 -5.12 10.17
C THR A 153 16.44 -4.38 10.24
N GLN A 154 17.26 -4.51 9.21
CA GLN A 154 18.60 -3.91 9.10
C GLN A 154 18.66 -3.08 7.83
N VAL A 155 18.52 -1.77 8.03
CA VAL A 155 18.24 -0.81 6.95
C VAL A 155 18.97 0.51 7.16
N ASP A 156 20.08 0.42 7.89
CA ASP A 156 20.97 1.53 8.21
C ASP A 156 21.75 1.93 6.96
N SER A 157 22.18 3.18 6.92
CA SER A 157 22.88 3.70 5.76
C SER A 157 23.95 4.72 6.12
N VAL A 158 25.05 4.70 5.37
CA VAL A 158 26.19 5.59 5.57
C VAL A 158 26.61 6.22 4.25
N ALA A 159 27.04 7.48 4.33
CA ALA A 159 27.66 8.21 3.23
C ALA A 159 29.18 8.32 3.48
N ILE A 160 29.99 7.90 2.52
CA ILE A 160 31.44 7.71 2.65
C ILE A 160 32.19 8.56 1.63
N ASP A 161 33.13 9.37 2.11
CA ASP A 161 34.16 10.01 1.29
C ASP A 161 35.35 9.05 1.15
N LEU A 162 35.54 8.45 -0.02
CA LEU A 162 36.67 7.57 -0.28
C LEU A 162 38.00 8.33 -0.41
N GLN A 163 37.99 9.60 -0.82
CA GLN A 163 39.23 10.38 -0.95
C GLN A 163 39.82 10.69 0.43
N GLN A 164 38.96 11.01 1.39
CA GLN A 164 39.33 11.30 2.77
C GLN A 164 39.23 10.08 3.70
N GLN A 165 38.76 8.93 3.17
CA GLN A 165 38.53 7.68 3.88
C GLN A 165 37.71 7.84 5.18
N ARG A 166 36.67 8.66 5.14
CA ARG A 166 35.83 8.95 6.31
C ARG A 166 34.35 8.87 5.97
N VAL A 167 33.55 8.52 6.98
CA VAL A 167 32.10 8.60 6.90
C VAL A 167 31.66 10.03 7.20
N ILE A 168 30.86 10.59 6.30
CA ILE A 168 30.40 11.98 6.39
C ILE A 168 29.00 12.09 6.98
N ASP A 169 28.19 11.03 6.87
CA ASP A 169 26.84 10.99 7.43
C ASP A 169 26.41 9.54 7.68
N HIS A 170 25.53 9.35 8.66
CA HIS A 170 25.01 8.06 9.10
C HIS A 170 23.56 8.19 9.53
N VAL A 171 22.71 7.34 8.96
CA VAL A 171 21.28 7.24 9.24
C VAL A 171 20.95 5.85 9.78
N ASP A 172 20.65 5.79 11.08
CA ASP A 172 20.24 4.56 11.77
C ASP A 172 18.73 4.34 11.71
N PHE A 173 18.30 3.10 11.46
CA PHE A 173 16.90 2.70 11.52
C PHE A 173 16.28 2.99 12.88
N GLU A 174 17.04 2.86 13.96
CA GLU A 174 16.56 3.15 15.32
C GLU A 174 16.05 4.59 15.48
N ARG A 175 16.63 5.54 14.73
CA ARG A 175 16.28 6.96 14.77
C ARG A 175 15.12 7.33 13.83
N PHE A 176 14.59 6.36 13.08
CA PHE A 176 13.48 6.65 12.16
C PHE A 176 12.22 7.04 12.94
N PRO A 177 11.44 8.01 12.42
CA PRO A 177 10.11 8.29 12.95
C PRO A 177 9.25 7.03 12.98
N LEU A 178 8.42 6.87 14.00
CA LEU A 178 7.56 5.68 14.17
C LEU A 178 6.70 5.39 12.93
N VAL A 179 6.15 6.43 12.30
CA VAL A 179 5.34 6.29 11.09
C VAL A 179 6.17 5.73 9.92
N ALA A 180 7.44 6.12 9.79
CA ALA A 180 8.34 5.58 8.78
C ALA A 180 8.64 4.10 9.04
N LYS A 181 8.91 3.71 10.30
CA LYS A 181 9.08 2.31 10.70
C LYS A 181 7.84 1.46 10.42
N LEU A 182 6.67 1.94 10.84
CA LEU A 182 5.39 1.26 10.60
C LEU A 182 5.08 1.10 9.12
N THR A 183 5.35 2.13 8.31
CA THR A 183 5.16 2.05 6.86
C THR A 183 6.09 0.98 6.26
N ARG A 184 7.35 0.96 6.66
CA ARG A 184 8.33 -0.03 6.19
C ARG A 184 7.95 -1.44 6.59
N TRP A 185 7.71 -1.69 7.87
CA TRP A 185 7.26 -3.00 8.35
C TRP A 185 5.93 -3.42 7.70
N GLY A 186 5.01 -2.49 7.46
CA GLY A 186 3.78 -2.76 6.74
C GLY A 186 4.04 -3.24 5.32
N VAL A 187 4.93 -2.57 4.57
CA VAL A 187 5.31 -2.99 3.21
C VAL A 187 6.05 -4.32 3.22
N ASP A 188 7.01 -4.51 4.12
CA ASP A 188 7.80 -5.73 4.22
C ASP A 188 6.93 -6.94 4.64
N ALA A 189 5.94 -6.70 5.50
CA ALA A 189 4.93 -7.70 5.84
C ALA A 189 4.03 -8.00 4.64
N HIS A 190 3.56 -6.98 3.90
CA HIS A 190 2.76 -7.15 2.70
C HIS A 190 3.48 -7.95 1.60
N MET A 191 4.78 -7.72 1.43
CA MET A 191 5.62 -8.41 0.46
C MET A 191 6.00 -9.84 0.88
N GLY A 192 5.74 -10.24 2.12
CA GLY A 192 6.07 -11.59 2.60
C GLY A 192 7.49 -11.76 3.13
N VAL A 193 8.25 -10.68 3.32
CA VAL A 193 9.68 -10.77 3.70
C VAL A 193 9.95 -10.55 5.19
N LEU A 194 9.12 -9.75 5.87
CA LEU A 194 9.40 -9.30 7.24
C LEU A 194 9.70 -10.44 8.23
N PHE A 195 8.85 -11.47 8.31
CA PHE A 195 9.10 -12.62 9.19
C PHE A 195 9.62 -13.86 8.44
N GLY A 196 9.90 -13.76 7.14
CA GLY A 196 10.24 -14.91 6.30
C GLY A 196 9.07 -15.88 6.12
N TRP A 197 9.31 -17.18 6.31
CA TRP A 197 8.34 -18.23 5.99
C TRP A 197 6.98 -18.15 6.73
N PRO A 198 6.88 -17.74 8.01
CA PRO A 198 5.59 -17.61 8.69
C PRO A 198 4.72 -16.54 8.03
N ASN A 199 5.34 -15.44 7.59
CA ASN A 199 4.64 -14.40 6.86
C ASN A 199 4.13 -14.94 5.51
N GLN A 200 4.98 -15.62 4.75
CA GLN A 200 4.60 -16.24 3.47
C GLN A 200 3.45 -17.24 3.62
N LEU A 201 3.48 -18.08 4.66
CA LEU A 201 2.40 -19.02 4.94
C LEU A 201 1.08 -18.29 5.23
N LEU A 202 1.13 -17.22 6.04
CA LEU A 202 -0.04 -16.38 6.31
C LEU A 202 -0.61 -15.77 5.02
N LEU A 203 0.27 -15.27 4.12
CA LEU A 203 -0.14 -14.73 2.82
C LEU A 203 -0.81 -15.78 1.93
N VAL A 204 -0.26 -17.00 1.89
CA VAL A 204 -0.83 -18.12 1.11
C VAL A 204 -2.21 -18.51 1.65
N LEU A 205 -2.35 -18.66 2.97
CA LEU A 205 -3.63 -18.99 3.59
C LEU A 205 -4.67 -17.88 3.36
N PHE A 206 -4.25 -16.61 3.44
CA PHE A 206 -5.09 -15.47 3.11
C PHE A 206 -5.55 -15.49 1.66
N ALA A 207 -4.64 -15.73 0.71
CA ALA A 207 -4.95 -15.80 -0.72
C ALA A 207 -5.94 -16.94 -1.03
N LEU A 208 -5.71 -18.14 -0.47
CA LEU A 208 -6.62 -19.28 -0.64
C LEU A 208 -7.99 -19.00 -0.03
N GLY A 209 -8.03 -18.40 1.17
CA GLY A 209 -9.28 -17.98 1.81
C GLY A 209 -10.04 -16.97 0.97
N LEU A 210 -9.35 -16.00 0.37
CA LEU A 210 -9.94 -14.99 -0.51
C LEU A 210 -10.50 -15.64 -1.79
N CYS A 211 -9.75 -16.54 -2.43
CA CYS A 211 -10.23 -17.32 -3.57
C CYS A 211 -11.49 -18.11 -3.23
N ALA A 212 -11.50 -18.82 -2.08
CA ALA A 212 -12.68 -19.54 -1.62
C ALA A 212 -13.88 -18.59 -1.39
N ALA A 213 -13.64 -17.43 -0.78
CA ALA A 213 -14.67 -16.40 -0.57
C ALA A 213 -15.29 -15.94 -1.90
N ILE A 214 -14.45 -15.65 -2.91
CA ILE A 214 -14.89 -15.24 -4.25
C ILE A 214 -15.68 -16.36 -4.93
N LEU A 215 -15.17 -17.59 -4.92
CA LEU A 215 -15.84 -18.75 -5.54
C LEU A 215 -17.20 -19.01 -4.89
N MET A 216 -17.32 -18.92 -3.57
CA MET A 216 -18.60 -19.07 -2.88
C MET A 216 -19.58 -17.94 -3.24
N ALA A 217 -19.11 -16.69 -3.30
CA ALA A 217 -19.95 -15.55 -3.70
C ALA A 217 -20.47 -15.74 -5.14
N TYR A 218 -19.60 -16.16 -6.04
CA TYR A 218 -19.93 -16.42 -7.43
C TYR A 218 -20.92 -17.58 -7.59
N ARG A 219 -20.67 -18.72 -6.93
CA ARG A 219 -21.58 -19.88 -6.94
C ARG A 219 -22.95 -19.52 -6.34
N ALA A 220 -22.96 -18.72 -5.27
CA ALA A 220 -24.21 -18.23 -4.69
C ALA A 220 -24.95 -17.35 -5.70
N TRP A 221 -24.26 -16.41 -6.35
CA TRP A 221 -24.83 -15.52 -7.36
C TRP A 221 -25.39 -16.26 -8.58
N TRP A 222 -24.64 -17.19 -9.15
CA TRP A 222 -25.06 -17.97 -10.32
C TRP A 222 -26.38 -18.70 -10.08
N LYS A 223 -26.59 -19.25 -8.88
CA LYS A 223 -27.83 -19.96 -8.51
C LYS A 223 -29.10 -19.10 -8.52
N THR A 224 -29.01 -17.77 -8.66
CA THR A 224 -30.18 -16.88 -8.72
C THR A 224 -30.15 -15.85 -9.83
N SER A 225 -29.07 -15.77 -10.60
CA SER A 225 -28.86 -14.57 -11.42
C SER A 225 -29.62 -14.67 -12.74
N ASN A 226 -30.75 -13.98 -12.80
CA ASN A 226 -31.15 -13.28 -14.01
C ASN A 226 -30.46 -11.90 -13.98
N PHE A 227 -29.48 -11.70 -14.86
CA PHE A 227 -28.62 -10.51 -14.88
C PHE A 227 -29.42 -9.20 -14.99
N LYS A 228 -30.50 -9.22 -15.79
CA LYS A 228 -31.39 -8.07 -15.98
C LYS A 228 -32.10 -7.70 -14.67
N GLN A 229 -32.56 -8.69 -13.91
CA GLN A 229 -33.24 -8.49 -12.63
C GLN A 229 -32.29 -8.00 -11.53
N SER A 230 -31.06 -8.54 -11.48
CA SER A 230 -30.06 -8.10 -10.50
C SER A 230 -29.65 -6.63 -10.69
N THR A 231 -29.44 -6.20 -11.94
CA THR A 231 -29.09 -4.79 -12.22
C THR A 231 -30.26 -3.83 -11.94
N MET A 232 -31.50 -4.27 -12.19
CA MET A 232 -32.70 -3.46 -11.91
C MET A 232 -32.92 -3.28 -10.41
N MET A 233 -32.77 -4.35 -9.63
CA MET A 233 -32.84 -4.31 -8.17
C MET A 233 -31.76 -3.40 -7.59
N PHE A 234 -30.54 -3.44 -8.11
CA PHE A 234 -29.45 -2.57 -7.66
C PHE A 234 -29.76 -1.08 -7.88
N SER A 235 -30.25 -0.69 -9.06
CA SER A 235 -30.64 0.71 -9.33
C SER A 235 -31.81 1.16 -8.44
N GLN A 236 -32.85 0.33 -8.28
CA GLN A 236 -34.02 0.69 -7.48
C GLN A 236 -33.69 0.82 -6.00
N HIS A 237 -32.93 -0.12 -5.43
CA HIS A 237 -32.53 -0.08 -4.03
C HIS A 237 -31.61 1.09 -3.71
N SER A 238 -30.63 1.39 -4.57
CA SER A 238 -29.70 2.52 -4.35
C SER A 238 -30.43 3.86 -4.34
N LEU A 239 -31.36 4.09 -5.29
CA LEU A 239 -32.21 5.28 -5.34
C LEU A 239 -33.12 5.40 -4.11
N THR A 240 -33.73 4.29 -3.69
CA THR A 240 -34.64 4.29 -2.53
C THR A 240 -33.88 4.57 -1.23
N ILE A 241 -32.66 4.03 -1.08
CA ILE A 241 -31.80 4.30 0.09
C ILE A 241 -31.37 5.77 0.12
N TRP A 242 -30.98 6.33 -1.03
CA TRP A 242 -30.64 7.76 -1.13
C TRP A 242 -31.80 8.68 -0.74
N GLN A 243 -33.01 8.38 -1.22
CA GLN A 243 -34.21 9.14 -0.91
C GLN A 243 -34.61 9.04 0.57
N LYS A 244 -34.40 7.90 1.21
CA LYS A 244 -34.71 7.70 2.64
C LYS A 244 -33.62 8.21 3.59
N GLY A 245 -32.41 8.48 3.10
CA GLY A 245 -31.31 8.98 3.91
C GLY A 245 -31.54 10.40 4.41
N SER A 246 -31.13 10.69 5.65
CA SER A 246 -31.20 12.04 6.23
C SER A 246 -30.23 13.01 5.54
N MET A 247 -30.46 14.32 5.65
CA MET A 247 -29.59 15.31 5.01
C MET A 247 -28.13 15.20 5.48
N SER A 248 -27.88 14.94 6.77
CA SER A 248 -26.53 14.71 7.30
C SER A 248 -25.86 13.47 6.68
N GLN A 249 -26.62 12.39 6.45
CA GLN A 249 -26.09 11.18 5.80
C GLN A 249 -25.76 11.43 4.33
N ARG A 250 -26.57 12.22 3.62
CA ARG A 250 -26.31 12.59 2.22
C ARG A 250 -25.07 13.45 2.10
N ILE A 251 -24.94 14.48 2.96
CA ILE A 251 -23.76 15.35 3.01
C ILE A 251 -22.52 14.52 3.36
N GLY A 252 -22.60 13.66 4.37
CA GLY A 252 -21.50 12.79 4.76
C GLY A 252 -21.06 11.84 3.64
N LEU A 253 -22.02 11.27 2.89
CA LEU A 253 -21.71 10.41 1.75
C LEU A 253 -21.04 11.18 0.61
N ILE A 254 -21.55 12.38 0.28
CA ILE A 254 -20.95 13.25 -0.75
C ILE A 254 -19.53 13.65 -0.35
N LEU A 255 -19.32 14.03 0.92
CA LEU A 255 -18.00 14.42 1.42
C LEU A 255 -17.03 13.24 1.39
N LEU A 256 -17.46 12.06 1.83
CA LEU A 256 -16.67 10.83 1.76
C LEU A 256 -16.30 10.50 0.30
N LEU A 257 -17.25 10.59 -0.62
CA LEU A 257 -17.03 10.39 -2.05
C LEU A 257 -16.07 11.43 -2.63
N GLY A 258 -16.19 12.69 -2.25
CA GLY A 258 -15.31 13.78 -2.67
C GLY A 258 -13.87 13.55 -2.22
N VAL A 259 -13.67 13.29 -0.92
CA VAL A 259 -12.35 12.96 -0.36
C VAL A 259 -11.77 11.72 -1.03
N THR A 260 -12.57 10.66 -1.17
CA THR A 260 -12.12 9.42 -1.83
C THR A 260 -11.77 9.67 -3.30
N SER A 261 -12.52 10.50 -4.02
CA SER A 261 -12.25 10.83 -5.42
C SER A 261 -10.99 11.69 -5.57
N LEU A 262 -10.70 12.57 -4.60
CA LEU A 262 -9.45 13.33 -4.58
C LEU A 262 -8.25 12.40 -4.35
N CYS A 263 -8.35 11.46 -3.41
CA CYS A 263 -7.28 10.50 -3.13
C CYS A 263 -7.15 9.40 -4.20
N LEU A 264 -8.26 9.05 -4.88
CA LEU A 264 -8.39 7.95 -5.84
C LEU A 264 -9.20 8.40 -7.08
N PRO A 265 -8.61 9.19 -7.99
CA PRO A 265 -9.35 9.83 -9.09
C PRO A 265 -10.03 8.84 -10.03
N ILE A 266 -9.38 7.72 -10.35
CA ILE A 266 -9.96 6.67 -11.21
C ILE A 266 -11.19 6.02 -10.55
N PHE A 267 -11.11 5.78 -9.24
CA PHE A 267 -12.24 5.23 -8.49
C PHE A 267 -13.40 6.24 -8.43
N GLY A 268 -13.10 7.52 -8.18
CA GLY A 268 -14.09 8.59 -8.25
C GLY A 268 -14.80 8.68 -9.60
N LEU A 269 -14.03 8.61 -10.69
CA LEU A 269 -14.56 8.60 -12.06
C LEU A 269 -15.49 7.39 -12.29
N SER A 270 -15.10 6.20 -11.81
CA SER A 270 -15.94 4.99 -11.95
C SER A 270 -17.28 5.13 -11.24
N ILE A 271 -17.32 5.80 -10.08
CA ILE A 271 -18.56 6.08 -9.35
C ILE A 271 -19.40 7.09 -10.10
N LEU A 272 -18.79 8.15 -10.66
CA LEU A 272 -19.50 9.15 -11.44
C LEU A 272 -20.17 8.51 -12.66
N VAL A 273 -19.44 7.66 -13.40
CA VAL A 273 -20.00 6.88 -14.52
C VAL A 273 -21.16 6.00 -14.06
N ALA A 274 -21.02 5.29 -12.94
CA ALA A 274 -22.10 4.47 -12.40
C ALA A 274 -23.34 5.29 -12.03
N LEU A 275 -23.17 6.47 -11.41
CA LEU A 275 -24.26 7.38 -11.07
C LEU A 275 -24.97 7.90 -12.32
N VAL A 276 -24.23 8.30 -13.36
CA VAL A 276 -24.79 8.74 -14.64
C VAL A 276 -25.62 7.62 -15.27
N LEU A 277 -25.11 6.38 -15.28
CA LEU A 277 -25.85 5.23 -15.81
C LEU A 277 -27.14 4.94 -15.01
N ILE A 278 -27.10 5.08 -13.69
CA ILE A 278 -28.29 4.92 -12.83
C ILE A 278 -29.34 6.01 -13.15
N LEU A 279 -28.90 7.26 -13.34
CA LEU A 279 -29.79 8.39 -13.67
C LEU A 279 -30.39 8.27 -15.07
N LEU A 280 -29.58 7.94 -16.08
CA LEU A 280 -30.06 7.72 -17.45
C LEU A 280 -31.08 6.58 -17.52
N ARG A 281 -30.89 5.52 -16.72
CA ARG A 281 -31.83 4.41 -16.67
C ARG A 281 -33.14 4.77 -15.95
N ARG A 282 -33.10 5.69 -14.97
CA ARG A 282 -34.31 6.24 -14.32
C ARG A 282 -35.19 7.00 -15.32
N GLN A 283 -34.62 7.68 -16.31
CA GLN A 283 -35.40 8.40 -17.33
C GLN A 283 -36.11 7.47 -18.33
N ARG A 284 -35.70 6.20 -18.41
CA ARG A 284 -36.27 5.20 -19.33
C ARG A 284 -37.31 4.27 -18.69
N LEU A 285 -37.56 4.42 -17.38
CA LEU A 285 -38.56 3.67 -16.60
C LEU A 285 -39.69 4.62 -16.21
#